data_AF-A0A1H3L7S4-F1
#
_entry.id   AF-A0A1H3L7S4-F1
#
_cell.length_a   1.000
_cell.length_b   1.000
_cell.length_c   1.000
_cell.angle_alpha   90.00
_cell.angle_beta   90.00
_cell.angle_gamma   90.00
#
_symmetry.space_group_name_H-M   'P 1'
#
loop_
_entity.id
_entity.type
_entity.pdbx_description
1 polymer ?
#
loop_
_entity_poly.entity_id
_entity_poly.type
_entity_poly.pdbx_seq_one_letter_code
_entity_poly.pdbx_strand_id
1 'polypeptide(L)'
;MLIIILISCLFVVQVLVFIFLSKKLDRIKTIILTLSKKEEEAKEAQDGEPDEDAWEEEMKRTVELQCLAVRNAVYKQTIDLHKKEIEYAPRKLTVPDQSLAALYSEEQRKTIHAFWTAYERYLQNHWYTDSGKIKTVFKGQTTDPDSEAGKLTGVSKQLTAYFDTLLEDIMDA
;
A
#
# COMPACT_ATOMS: atom_id res chain seq x y z
N MET A 1 53.87 13.02 38.37
CA MET A 1 53.79 13.17 36.90
C MET A 1 52.67 12.36 36.27
N LEU A 2 52.54 11.04 36.52
CA LEU A 2 51.49 10.21 35.89
C LEU A 2 50.06 10.73 36.10
N ILE A 3 49.73 11.20 37.32
CA ILE A 3 48.42 11.77 37.63
C ILE A 3 48.13 13.03 36.79
N ILE A 4 49.12 13.89 36.59
CA ILE A 4 48.98 15.13 35.80
C ILE A 4 48.77 14.80 34.31
N ILE A 5 49.47 13.79 33.79
CA ILE A 5 49.30 13.31 32.41
C ILE A 5 47.88 12.76 32.22
N LEU A 6 47.36 12.00 33.20
CA LEU A 6 46.02 11.42 33.13
C LEU A 6 44.91 12.49 33.17
N ILE A 7 45.07 13.51 34.02
CA ILE A 7 44.15 14.67 34.08
C ILE A 7 44.19 15.46 32.77
N SER A 8 45.39 15.70 32.21
CA SER A 8 45.55 16.39 30.93
C SER A 8 44.89 15.62 29.78
N CYS A 9 45.07 14.30 29.73
CA CYS A 9 44.42 13.45 28.73
C CYS A 9 42.88 13.49 28.85
N LEU A 10 42.35 13.44 30.07
CA LEU A 10 40.92 13.53 30.34
C LEU A 10 40.35 14.87 29.88
N PHE A 11 41.07 15.98 30.11
CA PHE A 11 40.66 17.31 29.63
C PHE A 11 40.60 17.38 28.10
N VAL A 12 41.60 16.83 27.40
CA VAL A 12 41.60 16.78 25.92
C VAL A 12 40.41 15.99 25.39
N VAL A 13 40.09 14.84 25.99
CA VAL A 13 38.91 14.04 25.60
C VAL A 13 37.61 14.82 25.80
N GLN A 14 37.47 15.55 26.92
CA GLN A 14 36.29 16.38 27.17
C GLN A 14 36.14 17.49 26.13
N VAL A 15 37.23 18.16 25.76
CA VAL A 15 37.22 19.19 24.71
C VAL A 15 36.82 18.61 23.35
N LEU A 16 37.34 17.42 22.99
CA LEU A 16 36.97 16.74 21.74
C LEU A 16 35.49 16.34 21.71
N VAL A 17 34.96 15.81 22.82
CA VAL A 17 33.53 15.49 22.96
C VAL A 17 32.68 16.75 22.83
N PHE A 18 33.08 17.84 23.47
CA PHE A 18 32.37 19.12 23.38
C PHE A 18 32.31 19.64 21.94
N ILE A 19 33.43 19.64 21.21
CA ILE A 19 33.49 20.04 19.79
C ILE A 19 32.58 19.15 18.93
N PHE A 20 32.58 17.83 19.18
CA PHE A 20 31.72 16.90 18.45
C PHE A 20 30.23 17.15 18.70
N LEU A 21 29.85 17.42 19.96
CA LEU A 21 28.47 17.74 20.34
C LEU A 21 28.01 19.08 19.75
N SER A 22 28.84 20.11 19.76
CA SER A 22 28.53 21.40 19.13
C SER A 22 28.25 21.25 17.63
N LYS A 23 29.10 20.48 16.91
CA LYS A 23 28.87 20.20 15.48
C LYS A 23 27.59 19.42 15.21
N LYS A 24 27.19 18.52 16.10
CA LYS A 24 25.89 17.80 15.98
C LYS A 24 24.71 18.72 16.23
N LEU A 25 24.80 19.61 17.22
CA LEU A 25 23.75 20.58 17.52
C LEU A 25 23.50 21.53 16.34
N ASP A 26 24.56 21.97 15.66
CA ASP A 26 24.42 22.84 14.48
C ASP A 26 23.70 22.12 13.33
N ARG A 27 24.00 20.83 13.09
CA ARG A 27 23.27 20.03 12.10
C ARG A 27 21.79 19.89 12.42
N ILE A 28 21.46 19.65 13.70
CA ILE A 28 20.07 19.54 14.15
C ILE A 28 19.33 20.87 13.95
N LYS A 29 19.97 22.00 14.28
CA LYS A 29 19.39 23.33 14.05
C LYS A 29 19.10 23.58 12.58
N THR A 30 20.02 23.21 11.68
CA THR A 30 19.78 23.34 10.23
C THR A 30 18.60 22.48 9.78
N ILE A 31 18.50 21.24 10.25
CA ILE A 31 17.37 20.36 9.92
C ILE A 31 16.05 20.97 10.41
N ILE A 32 15.99 21.46 11.65
CA ILE A 32 14.80 22.10 12.20
C ILE A 32 14.40 23.33 11.37
N LEU A 33 15.35 24.21 11.04
CA LEU A 33 15.08 25.38 10.21
C LEU A 33 14.57 25.01 8.82
N THR A 34 15.13 23.96 8.19
CA THR A 34 14.63 23.49 6.90
C THR A 34 13.23 22.88 6.99
N LEU A 35 12.90 22.24 8.11
CA LEU A 35 11.56 21.69 8.33
C LEU A 35 10.54 22.79 8.60
N SER A 36 10.88 23.79 9.43
CA SER A 36 10.01 24.94 9.68
C SER A 36 9.75 25.75 8.42
N LYS A 37 10.77 25.98 7.59
CA LYS A 37 10.60 26.66 6.29
C LYS A 37 9.69 25.87 5.35
N LYS A 38 9.84 24.54 5.30
CA LYS A 38 8.94 23.67 4.52
C LYS A 38 7.51 23.67 5.06
N GLU A 39 7.33 23.79 6.36
CA GLU A 39 6.01 23.89 6.99
C GLU A 39 5.34 25.23 6.66
N GLU A 40 6.09 26.33 6.65
CA GLU A 40 5.59 27.64 6.22
C GLU A 40 5.23 27.64 4.72
N GLU A 41 6.11 27.11 3.86
CA GLU A 41 5.83 26.96 2.42
C GLU A 41 4.61 26.06 2.17
N ALA A 42 4.41 25.01 2.98
CA ALA A 42 3.23 24.15 2.90
C ALA A 42 1.95 24.86 3.37
N LYS A 43 2.02 25.70 4.41
CA LYS A 43 0.88 26.49 4.89
C LYS A 43 0.48 27.57 3.89
N GLU A 44 1.44 28.26 3.29
CA GLU A 44 1.17 29.25 2.23
C GLU A 44 0.56 28.60 0.98
N ALA A 45 0.93 27.35 0.67
CA ALA A 45 0.28 26.57 -0.40
C ALA A 45 -1.13 26.06 -0.02
N GLN A 46 -1.48 26.05 1.26
CA GLN A 46 -2.74 25.53 1.79
C GLN A 46 -3.82 26.61 1.98
N ASP A 47 -3.47 27.89 1.83
CA ASP A 47 -4.42 29.02 1.84
C ASP A 47 -5.21 29.18 0.52
N GLY A 48 -4.96 28.32 -0.48
CA GLY A 48 -5.87 28.14 -1.62
C GLY A 48 -7.07 27.29 -1.19
N GLU A 49 -8.28 27.66 -1.62
CA GLU A 49 -9.45 26.79 -1.44
C GLU A 49 -9.11 25.39 -1.97
N PRO A 50 -9.34 24.31 -1.18
CA PRO A 50 -9.10 22.96 -1.66
C PRO A 50 -9.92 22.76 -2.92
N ASP A 51 -9.23 22.49 -4.02
CA ASP A 51 -9.84 22.17 -5.29
C ASP A 51 -10.63 20.86 -5.12
N GLU A 52 -11.93 20.98 -4.90
CA GLU A 52 -12.83 19.84 -4.67
C GLU A 52 -12.72 18.85 -5.82
N ASP A 53 -12.58 19.33 -7.06
CA ASP A 53 -12.41 18.51 -8.25
C ASP A 53 -11.12 17.68 -8.18
N ALA A 54 -10.01 18.28 -7.72
CA ALA A 54 -8.74 17.56 -7.56
C ALA A 54 -8.81 16.47 -6.48
N TRP A 55 -9.55 16.72 -5.39
CA TRP A 55 -9.76 15.71 -4.37
C TRP A 55 -10.64 14.56 -4.88
N GLU A 56 -11.71 14.87 -5.60
CA GLU A 56 -12.58 13.86 -6.21
C GLU A 56 -11.82 12.98 -7.20
N GLU A 57 -10.99 13.58 -8.05
CA GLU A 57 -10.14 12.87 -9.01
C GLU A 57 -9.15 11.94 -8.29
N GLU A 58 -8.49 12.41 -7.24
CA GLU A 58 -7.55 11.59 -6.46
C GLU A 58 -8.25 10.41 -5.76
N MET A 59 -9.49 10.61 -5.29
CA MET A 59 -10.27 9.52 -4.71
C MET A 59 -10.69 8.49 -5.75
N LYS A 60 -11.15 8.92 -6.95
CA LYS A 60 -11.45 8.00 -8.06
C LYS A 60 -10.22 7.19 -8.45
N ARG A 61 -9.09 7.87 -8.63
CA ARG A 61 -7.80 7.25 -8.93
C ARG A 61 -7.37 6.24 -7.86
N THR A 62 -7.61 6.55 -6.59
CA THR A 62 -7.33 5.63 -5.48
C THR A 62 -8.13 4.34 -5.61
N VAL A 63 -9.43 4.42 -5.93
CA VAL A 63 -10.28 3.25 -6.15
C VAL A 63 -9.76 2.41 -7.32
N GLU A 64 -9.48 3.05 -8.46
CA GLU A 64 -8.94 2.40 -9.65
C GLU A 64 -7.63 1.66 -9.36
N LEU A 65 -6.69 2.32 -8.68
CA LEU A 65 -5.40 1.74 -8.31
C LEU A 65 -5.58 0.51 -7.40
N GLN A 66 -6.53 0.55 -6.46
CA GLN A 66 -6.82 -0.61 -5.62
C GLN A 66 -7.42 -1.78 -6.40
N CYS A 67 -8.36 -1.50 -7.30
CA CYS A 67 -8.94 -2.53 -8.17
C CYS A 67 -7.87 -3.13 -9.10
N LEU A 68 -7.03 -2.30 -9.72
CA LEU A 68 -5.90 -2.75 -10.55
C LEU A 68 -4.88 -3.58 -9.76
N ALA A 69 -4.56 -3.18 -8.53
CA ALA A 69 -3.66 -3.94 -7.66
C ALA A 69 -4.22 -5.33 -7.36
N VAL A 70 -5.51 -5.43 -7.01
CA VAL A 70 -6.20 -6.71 -6.79
C VAL A 70 -6.21 -7.55 -8.06
N ARG A 71 -6.61 -6.97 -9.19
CA ARG A 71 -6.63 -7.65 -10.49
C ARG A 71 -5.26 -8.21 -10.85
N ASN A 72 -4.21 -7.41 -10.70
CA ASN A 72 -2.84 -7.84 -10.99
C ASN A 72 -2.37 -8.95 -10.05
N ALA A 73 -2.74 -8.88 -8.76
CA ALA A 73 -2.43 -9.94 -7.81
C ALA A 73 -3.10 -11.27 -8.20
N VAL A 74 -4.35 -11.24 -8.68
CA VAL A 74 -5.06 -12.43 -9.20
C VAL A 74 -4.49 -12.91 -10.53
N TYR A 75 -4.17 -12.00 -11.46
CA TYR A 75 -3.57 -12.34 -12.74
C TYR A 75 -2.25 -13.10 -12.58
N LYS A 76 -1.40 -12.71 -11.63
CA LYS A 76 -0.14 -13.42 -11.35
C LYS A 76 -0.39 -14.90 -10.97
N GLN A 77 -1.52 -15.21 -10.33
CA GLN A 77 -1.90 -16.59 -9.96
C GLN A 77 -2.28 -17.46 -11.18
N THR A 78 -2.46 -16.85 -12.36
CA THR A 78 -2.70 -17.57 -13.62
C THR A 78 -1.43 -18.18 -14.20
N ILE A 79 -0.26 -17.72 -13.74
CA ILE A 79 1.07 -18.17 -14.17
C ILE A 79 1.65 -19.13 -13.13
N ASP A 80 1.76 -18.67 -11.88
CA ASP A 80 2.22 -19.47 -10.74
C ASP A 80 1.60 -18.93 -9.43
N LEU A 81 1.58 -19.74 -8.37
CA LEU A 81 0.91 -19.39 -7.12
C LEU A 81 1.80 -18.52 -6.23
N HIS A 82 1.64 -17.20 -6.35
CA HIS A 82 2.39 -16.20 -5.60
C HIS A 82 1.62 -15.72 -4.36
N LYS A 83 1.80 -16.43 -3.23
CA LYS A 83 1.19 -16.05 -1.94
C LYS A 83 1.42 -14.59 -1.56
N LYS A 84 2.63 -14.07 -1.77
CA LYS A 84 2.99 -12.71 -1.37
C LYS A 84 2.18 -11.64 -2.09
N GLU A 85 1.81 -11.88 -3.34
CA GLU A 85 0.98 -10.96 -4.12
C GLU A 85 -0.43 -10.85 -3.52
N ILE A 86 -1.01 -11.97 -3.11
CA ILE A 86 -2.31 -12.01 -2.43
C ILE A 86 -2.24 -11.42 -1.02
N GLU A 87 -1.12 -11.62 -0.32
CA GLU A 87 -0.92 -11.06 1.03
C GLU A 87 -0.82 -9.53 1.03
N TYR A 88 -0.21 -8.94 0.00
CA TYR A 88 -0.03 -7.49 -0.14
C TYR A 88 -1.16 -6.78 -0.88
N ALA A 89 -2.01 -7.52 -1.60
CA ALA A 89 -3.18 -6.95 -2.23
C ALA A 89 -4.12 -6.32 -1.18
N PRO A 90 -4.75 -5.17 -1.48
CA PRO A 90 -5.74 -4.59 -0.58
C PRO A 90 -6.89 -5.58 -0.37
N ARG A 91 -7.31 -5.78 0.89
CA ARG A 91 -8.40 -6.72 1.24
C ARG A 91 -9.78 -6.10 1.22
N LYS A 92 -9.82 -4.78 1.27
CA LYS A 92 -11.03 -3.98 1.25
C LYS A 92 -10.68 -2.65 0.61
N LEU A 93 -11.69 -1.99 0.07
CA LEU A 93 -11.55 -0.63 -0.40
C LEU A 93 -11.28 0.29 0.80
N THR A 94 -10.35 1.24 0.64
CA THR A 94 -10.07 2.24 1.68
C THR A 94 -11.04 3.41 1.66
N VAL A 95 -11.70 3.63 0.54
CA VAL A 95 -12.70 4.70 0.35
C VAL A 95 -14.03 4.28 0.99
N PRO A 96 -14.61 5.09 1.91
CA PRO A 96 -15.90 4.80 2.52
C PRO A 96 -17.06 4.80 1.52
N ASP A 97 -18.09 3.99 1.77
CA ASP A 97 -19.28 3.90 0.90
C ASP A 97 -19.98 5.25 0.71
N GLN A 98 -19.95 6.13 1.71
CA GLN A 98 -20.51 7.48 1.60
C GLN A 98 -19.74 8.33 0.58
N SER A 99 -18.41 8.22 0.55
CA SER A 99 -17.57 8.90 -0.43
C SER A 99 -17.78 8.31 -1.83
N LEU A 100 -17.91 6.99 -1.94
CA LEU A 100 -18.27 6.36 -3.21
C LEU A 100 -19.61 6.87 -3.74
N ALA A 101 -20.57 7.12 -2.85
CA ALA A 101 -21.88 7.62 -3.22
C ALA A 101 -21.86 9.01 -3.88
N ALA A 102 -20.89 9.84 -3.49
CA ALA A 102 -20.66 11.15 -4.08
C ALA A 102 -19.88 11.07 -5.40
N LEU A 103 -18.88 10.17 -5.47
CA LEU A 103 -17.93 10.09 -6.58
C LEU A 103 -18.43 9.30 -7.79
N TYR A 104 -19.30 8.30 -7.56
CA TYR A 104 -19.70 7.34 -8.58
C TYR A 104 -21.22 7.24 -8.70
N SER A 105 -21.68 7.02 -9.93
CA SER A 105 -23.08 6.68 -10.22
C SER A 105 -23.50 5.37 -9.53
N GLU A 106 -24.81 5.16 -9.36
CA GLU A 106 -25.30 3.94 -8.71
C GLU A 106 -24.86 2.65 -9.43
N GLU A 107 -24.80 2.68 -10.76
CA GLU A 107 -24.37 1.55 -11.57
C GLU A 107 -22.89 1.22 -11.34
N GLN A 108 -22.00 2.22 -11.42
CA GLN A 108 -20.58 2.04 -11.12
C GLN A 108 -20.35 1.52 -9.69
N ARG A 109 -21.11 2.01 -8.71
CA ARG A 109 -21.01 1.49 -7.33
C ARG A 109 -21.41 0.03 -7.23
N LYS A 110 -22.43 -0.41 -7.98
CA LYS A 110 -22.80 -1.84 -8.06
C LYS A 110 -21.66 -2.65 -8.68
N THR A 111 -21.00 -2.13 -9.71
CA THR A 111 -19.84 -2.76 -10.36
C THR A 111 -18.64 -2.86 -9.41
N ILE A 112 -18.30 -1.78 -8.69
CA ILE A 112 -17.26 -1.77 -7.66
C ILE A 112 -17.59 -2.80 -6.56
N HIS A 113 -18.83 -2.82 -6.08
CA HIS A 113 -19.27 -3.79 -5.07
C HIS A 113 -19.18 -5.23 -5.58
N ALA A 114 -19.56 -5.48 -6.84
CA ALA A 114 -19.45 -6.80 -7.46
C ALA A 114 -17.99 -7.25 -7.57
N PHE A 115 -17.08 -6.33 -7.94
CA PHE A 115 -15.64 -6.56 -8.00
C PHE A 115 -15.10 -7.04 -6.64
N TRP A 116 -15.33 -6.26 -5.58
CA TRP A 116 -14.85 -6.58 -4.24
C TRP A 116 -15.50 -7.83 -3.66
N THR A 117 -16.79 -8.05 -3.93
CA THR A 117 -17.50 -9.27 -3.50
C THR A 117 -16.91 -10.52 -4.16
N ALA A 118 -16.60 -10.46 -5.46
CA ALA A 118 -15.98 -11.56 -6.19
C ALA A 118 -14.56 -11.85 -5.66
N TYR A 119 -13.78 -10.80 -5.37
CA TYR A 119 -12.46 -10.95 -4.76
C TYR A 119 -12.53 -11.59 -3.36
N GLU A 120 -13.43 -11.12 -2.49
CA GLU A 120 -13.61 -11.68 -1.15
C GLU A 120 -13.98 -13.17 -1.23
N ARG A 121 -14.93 -13.55 -2.09
CA ARG A 121 -15.30 -14.96 -2.31
C ARG A 121 -14.12 -15.79 -2.80
N TYR A 122 -13.31 -15.25 -3.70
CA TYR A 122 -12.10 -15.91 -4.18
C TYR A 122 -11.09 -16.17 -3.05
N LEU A 123 -10.90 -15.19 -2.16
CA LEU A 123 -10.03 -15.36 -0.98
C LEU A 123 -10.57 -16.42 -0.03
N GLN A 124 -11.86 -16.34 0.32
CA GLN A 124 -12.51 -17.29 1.24
C GLN A 124 -12.47 -18.74 0.72
N ASN A 125 -12.78 -18.94 -0.56
CA ASN A 125 -12.90 -20.29 -1.12
C ASN A 125 -11.55 -20.96 -1.41
N HIS A 126 -10.50 -20.18 -1.69
CA HIS A 126 -9.25 -20.74 -2.21
C HIS A 126 -8.01 -20.41 -1.38
N TRP A 127 -7.93 -19.18 -0.85
CA TRP A 127 -6.72 -18.68 -0.19
C TRP A 127 -6.76 -18.76 1.31
N TYR A 128 -7.94 -18.76 1.94
CA TYR A 128 -8.02 -18.87 3.39
C TYR A 128 -8.11 -20.32 3.85
N THR A 129 -7.52 -20.58 5.02
CA THR A 129 -7.73 -21.79 5.80
C THR A 129 -9.00 -21.63 6.65
N ASP A 130 -9.47 -22.72 7.24
CA ASP A 130 -10.59 -22.70 8.20
C ASP A 130 -10.33 -21.78 9.41
N SER A 131 -9.06 -21.47 9.69
CA SER A 131 -8.64 -20.52 10.73
C SER A 131 -8.52 -19.06 10.24
N GLY A 132 -8.95 -18.76 9.01
CA GLY A 132 -8.85 -17.43 8.40
C GLY A 132 -7.43 -16.97 8.03
N LYS A 133 -6.45 -17.88 7.97
CA LYS A 133 -5.06 -17.53 7.58
C LYS A 133 -4.85 -17.77 6.09
N ILE A 134 -3.95 -17.01 5.46
CA ILE A 134 -3.57 -17.26 4.06
C ILE A 134 -2.82 -18.60 3.97
N LYS A 135 -3.38 -19.52 3.19
CA LYS A 135 -2.83 -20.83 2.84
C LYS A 135 -1.46 -20.67 2.18
N THR A 136 -0.54 -21.55 2.54
CA THR A 136 0.86 -21.50 2.09
C THR A 136 1.23 -22.66 1.18
N VAL A 137 0.45 -23.73 1.18
CA VAL A 137 0.71 -24.94 0.41
C VAL A 137 -0.58 -25.35 -0.27
N PHE A 138 -0.51 -25.55 -1.59
CA PHE A 138 -1.58 -26.07 -2.43
C PHE A 138 -1.20 -27.45 -2.93
N LYS A 139 -2.13 -28.40 -2.94
CA LYS A 139 -1.86 -29.79 -3.33
C LYS A 139 -1.75 -29.93 -4.86
N GLY A 140 -0.73 -30.66 -5.30
CA GLY A 140 -0.49 -31.00 -6.72
C GLY A 140 0.24 -29.89 -7.50
N GLN A 141 0.24 -30.01 -8.83
CA GLN A 141 0.98 -29.10 -9.72
C GLN A 141 0.02 -28.19 -10.49
N THR A 142 0.43 -26.94 -10.77
CA THR A 142 -0.36 -25.99 -11.57
C THR A 142 -0.67 -26.48 -13.00
N THR A 143 0.12 -27.42 -13.50
CA THR A 143 -0.05 -28.09 -14.80
C THR A 143 -1.14 -29.17 -14.79
N ASP A 144 -1.50 -29.71 -13.63
CA ASP A 144 -2.55 -30.72 -13.46
C ASP A 144 -3.89 -30.03 -13.13
N PRO A 145 -4.86 -30.00 -14.08
CA PRO A 145 -6.13 -29.30 -13.90
C PRO A 145 -7.00 -29.85 -12.77
N ASP A 146 -6.80 -31.11 -12.37
CA ASP A 146 -7.60 -31.76 -11.34
C ASP A 146 -7.05 -31.51 -9.94
N SER A 147 -5.79 -31.09 -9.84
CA SER A 147 -5.15 -30.71 -8.60
C SER A 147 -5.74 -29.43 -8.01
N GLU A 148 -5.52 -29.22 -6.70
CA GLU A 148 -5.94 -27.99 -6.03
C GLU A 148 -5.24 -26.76 -6.64
N ALA A 149 -3.94 -26.89 -6.93
CA ALA A 149 -3.15 -25.83 -7.56
C ALA A 149 -3.66 -25.49 -8.96
N GLY A 150 -3.90 -26.49 -9.81
CA GLY A 150 -4.42 -26.28 -11.18
C GLY A 150 -5.82 -25.67 -11.20
N LYS A 151 -6.73 -26.12 -10.31
CA LYS A 151 -8.06 -25.51 -10.14
C LYS A 151 -7.97 -24.03 -9.78
N LEU A 152 -7.08 -23.68 -8.84
CA LEU A 152 -6.88 -22.29 -8.45
C LEU A 152 -6.36 -21.44 -9.62
N THR A 153 -5.39 -21.93 -10.39
CA THR A 153 -4.91 -21.26 -11.60
C THR A 153 -6.04 -21.05 -12.62
N GLY A 154 -6.89 -22.07 -12.82
CA GLY A 154 -8.07 -21.99 -13.69
C GLY A 154 -9.09 -20.93 -13.24
N VAL A 155 -9.47 -20.95 -11.96
CA VAL A 155 -10.39 -19.94 -11.38
C VAL A 155 -9.78 -18.55 -11.46
N SER A 156 -8.47 -18.40 -11.24
CA SER A 156 -7.80 -17.10 -11.33
C SER A 156 -7.84 -16.53 -12.75
N LYS A 157 -7.80 -17.36 -13.79
CA LYS A 157 -7.96 -16.92 -15.19
C LYS A 157 -9.37 -16.38 -15.45
N GLN A 158 -10.38 -17.12 -15.00
CA GLN A 158 -11.78 -16.70 -15.14
C GLN A 158 -12.05 -15.40 -14.39
N LEU A 159 -11.55 -15.30 -13.15
CA LEU A 159 -11.72 -14.12 -12.33
C LEU A 159 -10.99 -12.90 -12.89
N THR A 160 -9.79 -13.09 -13.46
CA THR A 160 -9.07 -11.98 -14.12
C THR A 160 -9.87 -11.43 -15.30
N ALA A 161 -10.39 -12.29 -16.17
CA ALA A 161 -11.22 -11.85 -17.29
C ALA A 161 -12.49 -11.13 -16.82
N TYR A 162 -13.12 -11.63 -15.74
CA TYR A 162 -14.26 -10.96 -15.14
C TYR A 162 -13.91 -9.58 -14.57
N PHE A 163 -12.75 -9.45 -13.91
CA PHE A 163 -12.24 -8.17 -13.42
C PHE A 163 -11.91 -7.19 -14.54
N ASP A 164 -11.42 -7.67 -15.68
CA ASP A 164 -11.15 -6.81 -16.83
C ASP A 164 -12.46 -6.16 -17.34
N THR A 165 -13.54 -6.94 -17.47
CA THR A 165 -14.87 -6.40 -17.82
C THR A 165 -15.39 -5.40 -16.79
N LEU A 166 -15.30 -5.72 -15.50
CA LEU A 166 -15.76 -4.79 -14.45
C LEU A 166 -14.93 -3.50 -14.39
N LEU A 167 -13.63 -3.57 -14.71
CA LEU A 167 -12.76 -2.39 -14.72
C LEU A 167 -13.05 -1.47 -15.90
N GLU A 168 -13.35 -2.02 -17.08
CA GLU A 168 -13.82 -1.22 -18.23
C GLU A 168 -15.06 -0.40 -17.83
N ASP A 169 -16.06 -1.03 -17.21
CA ASP A 169 -17.28 -0.36 -16.73
C ASP A 169 -17.02 0.72 -15.66
N ILE A 170 -15.95 0.57 -14.85
CA ILE A 170 -15.57 1.55 -13.82
C ILE A 170 -14.84 2.75 -14.44
N MET A 171 -13.99 2.51 -15.43
CA MET A 171 -13.05 3.49 -16.00
C MET A 171 -13.59 4.28 -17.19
N ASP A 172 -14.58 3.78 -17.92
CA ASP A 172 -15.13 4.42 -19.14
C ASP A 172 -16.13 5.57 -18.85
N ALA A 173 -16.13 6.14 -17.65
CA ALA A 173 -17.10 7.14 -17.19
C ALA A 173 -16.44 8.38 -16.59
#